data_AF-A0A8R1IXW1-F1
#
_entry.id   AF-A0A8R1IXW1-F1
#
_cell.length_a   1.000
_cell.length_b   1.000
_cell.length_c   1.000
_cell.angle_alpha   90.00
_cell.angle_beta   90.00
_cell.angle_gamma   90.00
#
_symmetry.space_group_name_H-M   'P 1'
#
loop_
_entity.id
_entity.type
_entity.pdbx_description
1 polymer ?
#
loop_
_entity_poly.entity_id
_entity_poly.type
_entity_poly.pdbx_seq_one_letter_code
_entity_poly.pdbx_strand_id
1 'polypeptide(L)'
;HSKRPVMVYIHGGGFECSASRDYCDYSISGTLALKDVVVLTLNYRVGVLGFFSTGDSVCPGNFGLWDQTLALKWVKEHIGSFGGDSGNVTVLGQSAGAGSVDVLSLSPHSRGNCFNG
;
A
#
# COMPACT_ATOMS: atom_id res chain seq x y z
N HIS A 1 -3.73 20.63 -16.79
CA HIS A 1 -4.26 20.17 -15.48
C HIS A 1 -3.09 19.79 -14.59
N SER A 2 -3.05 20.28 -13.35
CA SER A 2 -2.07 19.83 -12.35
C SER A 2 -2.38 18.38 -11.94
N LYS A 3 -1.35 17.56 -11.76
CA LYS A 3 -1.50 16.20 -11.21
C LYS A 3 -1.82 16.30 -9.72
N ARG A 4 -2.63 15.38 -9.20
CA ARG A 4 -3.15 15.41 -7.82
C ARG A 4 -2.31 14.56 -6.86
N PRO A 5 -2.19 14.92 -5.58
CA PRO A 5 -1.56 14.06 -4.59
C PRO A 5 -2.20 12.67 -4.57
N VAL A 6 -1.38 11.64 -4.34
CA VAL A 6 -1.82 10.24 -4.33
C VAL A 6 -1.74 9.69 -2.91
N MET A 7 -2.84 9.15 -2.41
CA MET A 7 -2.92 8.47 -1.12
C MET A 7 -3.12 6.98 -1.34
N VAL A 8 -2.17 6.17 -0.87
CA VAL A 8 -2.23 4.71 -0.94
C VAL A 8 -2.54 4.16 0.44
N TYR A 9 -3.65 3.45 0.60
CA TYR A 9 -4.04 2.86 1.87
C TYR A 9 -3.78 1.35 1.92
N ILE A 10 -3.09 0.91 2.97
CA ILE A 10 -2.84 -0.50 3.30
C ILE A 10 -3.71 -0.89 4.49
N HIS A 11 -4.60 -1.85 4.29
CA HIS A 11 -5.51 -2.31 5.33
C HIS A 11 -4.80 -3.08 6.46
N GLY A 12 -5.37 -2.99 7.66
CA GLY A 12 -4.99 -3.79 8.81
C GLY A 12 -5.54 -5.22 8.75
N GLY A 13 -5.73 -5.84 9.92
CA GLY A 13 -6.19 -7.23 10.04
C GLY A 13 -5.14 -8.20 10.60
N GLY A 14 -4.16 -7.69 11.36
CA GLY A 14 -3.18 -8.51 12.06
C GLY A 14 -2.26 -9.33 11.17
N PHE A 15 -2.16 -8.99 9.88
CA PHE A 15 -1.54 -9.83 8.83
C PHE A 15 -2.23 -11.16 8.57
N GLU A 16 -3.40 -11.41 9.18
CA GLU A 16 -4.13 -12.69 9.10
C GLU A 16 -5.39 -12.59 8.26
N CYS A 17 -6.04 -11.43 8.22
CA CYS A 17 -7.34 -11.25 7.56
C CYS A 17 -7.55 -9.81 7.04
N SER A 18 -8.77 -9.54 6.59
CA SER A 18 -9.24 -8.30 5.94
C SER A 18 -8.86 -8.16 4.46
N ALA A 19 -9.49 -7.21 3.80
CA ALA A 19 -9.31 -6.88 2.39
C ALA A 19 -9.51 -5.37 2.15
N SER A 20 -9.05 -4.88 1.00
CA SER A 20 -9.21 -3.49 0.59
C SER A 20 -10.67 -3.01 0.60
N ARG A 21 -11.61 -3.92 0.34
CA ARG A 21 -13.05 -3.64 0.34
C ARG A 21 -13.57 -3.24 1.72
N ASP A 22 -12.95 -3.72 2.80
CA ASP A 22 -13.41 -3.51 4.16
C ASP A 22 -13.15 -2.06 4.62
N TYR A 23 -12.25 -1.36 3.95
CA TYR A 23 -11.96 0.05 4.19
C TYR A 23 -12.89 1.00 3.39
N CYS A 24 -13.82 0.46 2.59
CA CYS A 24 -14.52 1.22 1.53
C CYS A 24 -15.88 1.84 1.92
N ASP A 25 -16.35 1.77 3.17
CA ASP A 25 -17.78 2.02 3.42
C ASP A 25 -18.18 3.51 3.60
N TYR A 26 -17.25 4.43 3.94
CA TYR A 26 -17.64 5.85 4.10
C TYR A 26 -16.51 6.89 3.94
N SER A 27 -15.30 6.59 4.41
CA SER A 27 -14.21 7.57 4.55
C SER A 27 -13.46 7.87 3.25
N ILE A 28 -13.23 6.88 2.38
CA ILE A 28 -12.57 7.08 1.08
C ILE A 28 -13.51 7.70 0.05
N SER A 29 -14.68 7.08 -0.17
CA SER A 29 -15.62 7.47 -1.23
C SER A 29 -16.38 8.75 -0.90
N GLY A 30 -16.63 9.00 0.39
CA GLY A 30 -17.39 10.16 0.86
C GLY A 30 -16.54 11.40 1.09
N THR A 31 -15.44 11.30 1.84
CA THR A 31 -14.74 12.50 2.35
C THR A 31 -13.43 12.80 1.62
N LEU A 32 -12.61 11.78 1.34
CA LEU A 32 -11.31 11.99 0.69
C LEU A 32 -11.44 12.27 -0.80
N ALA A 33 -12.38 11.65 -1.50
CA ALA A 33 -12.67 11.96 -2.91
C ALA A 33 -13.03 13.44 -3.14
N LEU A 34 -13.54 14.15 -2.11
CA LEU A 34 -13.87 15.58 -2.16
C LEU A 34 -12.65 16.51 -2.03
N LYS A 35 -11.45 15.98 -1.73
CA LYS A 35 -10.25 16.77 -1.40
C LYS A 35 -9.25 16.93 -2.54
N ASP A 36 -9.68 16.68 -3.79
CA ASP A 36 -8.83 16.74 -4.99
C ASP A 36 -7.57 15.85 -4.90
N VAL A 37 -7.75 14.64 -4.38
CA VAL A 37 -6.70 13.62 -4.25
C VAL A 37 -7.08 12.36 -5.01
N VAL A 38 -6.07 11.59 -5.43
CA VAL A 38 -6.28 10.23 -5.94
C VAL A 38 -6.09 9.25 -4.79
N VAL A 39 -7.11 8.45 -4.49
CA VAL A 39 -7.04 7.44 -3.44
C VAL A 39 -6.95 6.05 -4.07
N LEU A 40 -6.00 5.25 -3.60
CA LEU A 40 -5.81 3.86 -4.02
C LEU A 40 -5.82 2.95 -2.80
N THR A 41 -6.56 1.85 -2.90
CA THR A 41 -6.52 0.75 -1.93
C THR A 41 -6.03 -0.51 -2.63
N LEU A 42 -5.37 -1.40 -1.90
CA LEU A 42 -4.82 -2.64 -2.46
C LEU A 42 -5.07 -3.84 -1.55
N ASN A 43 -5.13 -5.01 -2.18
CA ASN A 43 -5.09 -6.28 -1.47
C ASN A 43 -3.64 -6.79 -1.46
N TYR A 44 -3.26 -7.44 -0.36
CA TYR A 44 -2.01 -8.19 -0.24
C TYR A 44 -2.32 -9.55 0.38
N ARG A 45 -1.45 -10.54 0.16
CA ARG A 45 -1.63 -11.86 0.80
C ARG A 45 -1.53 -11.74 2.32
N VAL A 46 -2.45 -12.42 3.00
CA VAL A 46 -2.55 -12.51 4.47
C VAL A 46 -2.44 -13.96 4.94
N GLY A 47 -2.27 -14.13 6.24
CA GLY A 47 -2.08 -15.39 6.94
C GLY A 47 -0.90 -16.18 6.42
N VAL A 48 -1.02 -17.51 6.47
CA VAL A 48 0.02 -18.43 6.00
C VAL A 48 0.42 -18.17 4.53
N LEU A 49 -0.51 -17.74 3.68
CA LEU A 49 -0.22 -17.46 2.27
C LEU A 49 0.63 -16.20 2.07
N GLY A 50 0.57 -15.26 3.02
CA GLY A 50 1.31 -14.00 2.97
C GLY A 50 2.63 -14.02 3.75
N PHE A 51 2.70 -14.79 4.83
CA PHE A 51 3.78 -14.63 5.81
C PHE A 51 4.43 -15.95 6.25
N PHE A 52 4.05 -17.09 5.68
CA PHE A 52 4.76 -18.34 5.94
C PHE A 52 6.23 -18.24 5.53
N SER A 53 7.12 -18.70 6.41
CA SER A 53 8.56 -18.72 6.21
C SER A 53 9.15 -19.97 6.83
N THR A 54 10.14 -20.56 6.15
CA THR A 54 11.00 -21.62 6.71
C THR A 54 12.22 -21.05 7.43
N GLY A 55 12.43 -19.72 7.37
CA GLY A 55 13.60 -19.05 7.94
C GLY A 55 14.89 -19.23 7.11
N ASP A 56 14.78 -19.83 5.91
CA ASP A 56 15.86 -20.06 4.97
C ASP A 56 15.48 -19.57 3.56
N SER A 57 16.33 -19.86 2.57
CA SER A 57 16.11 -19.44 1.18
C SER A 57 15.01 -20.22 0.45
N VAL A 58 14.52 -21.32 1.00
CA VAL A 58 13.47 -22.14 0.36
C VAL A 58 12.13 -21.43 0.44
N CYS A 59 11.82 -20.85 1.60
CA CYS A 59 10.65 -20.01 1.81
C CYS A 59 11.03 -18.81 2.70
N PRO A 60 11.56 -17.72 2.12
CA PRO A 60 12.02 -16.57 2.90
C PRO A 60 10.87 -15.82 3.59
N GLY A 61 9.64 -15.98 3.12
CA GLY A 61 8.43 -15.33 3.65
C GLY A 61 8.26 -13.89 3.20
N ASN A 62 7.53 -13.11 3.99
CA ASN A 62 7.20 -11.70 3.71
C ASN A 62 6.52 -11.45 2.35
N PHE A 63 5.84 -12.45 1.80
CA PHE A 63 5.17 -12.36 0.52
C PHE A 63 4.11 -11.25 0.48
N GLY A 64 3.39 -11.02 1.58
CA GLY A 64 2.47 -9.90 1.71
C GLY A 64 3.16 -8.53 1.58
N LEU A 65 4.36 -8.37 2.15
CA LEU A 65 5.14 -7.13 2.00
C LEU A 65 5.69 -6.96 0.58
N TRP A 66 6.03 -8.06 -0.10
CA TRP A 66 6.41 -8.04 -1.51
C TRP A 66 5.24 -7.64 -2.42
N ASP A 67 4.02 -8.10 -2.12
CA ASP A 67 2.81 -7.69 -2.83
C ASP A 67 2.59 -6.18 -2.68
N GLN A 68 2.72 -5.64 -1.47
CA GLN A 68 2.60 -4.21 -1.20
C GLN A 68 3.69 -3.40 -1.91
N THR A 69 4.94 -3.89 -1.91
CA THR A 69 6.05 -3.26 -2.63
C THR A 69 5.79 -3.20 -4.13
N LEU A 70 5.29 -4.29 -4.71
CA LEU A 70 4.93 -4.35 -6.13
C LEU A 70 3.77 -3.40 -6.45
N ALA A 71 2.76 -3.32 -5.58
CA ALA A 71 1.66 -2.38 -5.74
C ALA A 71 2.16 -0.93 -5.74
N LEU A 72 3.08 -0.56 -4.85
CA LEU A 72 3.63 0.80 -4.82
C LEU A 72 4.49 1.13 -6.05
N LYS A 73 5.22 0.15 -6.61
CA LYS A 73 5.89 0.31 -7.91
C LYS A 73 4.88 0.56 -9.03
N TRP A 74 3.80 -0.20 -9.05
CA TRP A 74 2.72 0.00 -10.01
C TRP A 74 2.11 1.42 -9.89
N VAL A 75 1.89 1.92 -8.66
CA VAL A 75 1.44 3.30 -8.44
C VAL A 75 2.44 4.28 -9.05
N LYS A 76 3.73 4.12 -8.75
CA LYS A 76 4.77 5.02 -9.27
C LYS A 76 4.78 5.08 -10.80
N GLU A 77 4.61 3.94 -11.46
CA GLU A 77 4.68 3.80 -12.91
C GLU A 77 3.40 4.24 -13.63
N HIS A 78 2.23 4.03 -13.03
CA HIS A 78 0.95 4.13 -13.74
C HIS A 78 -0.02 5.19 -13.22
N ILE A 79 0.16 5.73 -12.01
CA ILE A 79 -0.85 6.63 -11.41
C ILE A 79 -1.03 7.95 -12.19
N GLY A 80 -0.03 8.33 -12.99
CA GLY A 80 -0.10 9.47 -13.91
C GLY A 80 -1.29 9.39 -14.87
N SER A 81 -1.64 8.18 -15.34
CA SER A 81 -2.77 7.95 -16.25
C SER A 81 -4.13 8.18 -15.58
N PHE A 82 -4.17 8.15 -14.25
CA PHE A 82 -5.37 8.40 -13.42
C PHE A 82 -5.41 9.84 -12.89
N GLY A 83 -4.51 10.71 -13.37
CA GLY A 83 -4.39 12.10 -12.92
C GLY A 83 -3.73 12.27 -11.56
N GLY A 84 -3.01 11.25 -11.08
CA GLY A 84 -2.19 11.33 -9.87
C GLY A 84 -0.77 11.79 -10.15
N ASP A 85 -0.14 12.40 -9.16
CA ASP A 85 1.26 12.80 -9.17
C ASP A 85 2.13 11.69 -8.57
N SER A 86 2.87 10.99 -9.42
CA SER A 86 3.82 9.96 -9.00
C SER A 86 4.99 10.53 -8.18
N GLY A 87 5.21 11.84 -8.20
CA GLY A 87 6.17 12.53 -7.34
C GLY A 87 5.65 12.85 -5.94
N ASN A 88 4.33 12.72 -5.71
CA ASN A 88 3.66 13.09 -4.47
C ASN A 88 2.72 11.96 -4.00
N VAL A 89 3.34 10.87 -3.55
CA VAL A 89 2.67 9.66 -3.05
C VAL A 89 2.83 9.57 -1.54
N THR A 90 1.72 9.48 -0.82
CA THR A 90 1.65 9.26 0.64
C THR A 90 1.05 7.88 0.90
N VAL A 91 1.73 7.06 1.69
CA VAL A 91 1.24 5.73 2.09
C VAL A 91 0.68 5.80 3.51
N LEU A 92 -0.49 5.22 3.71
CA LEU A 92 -1.26 5.26 4.95
C LEU A 92 -1.64 3.83 5.33
N GLY A 93 -1.77 3.57 6.63
CA GLY A 93 -2.25 2.29 7.11
C GLY A 93 -2.73 2.36 8.54
N GLN A 94 -3.47 1.33 8.96
CA GLN A 94 -3.95 1.18 10.33
C GLN A 94 -3.58 -0.21 10.87
N SER A 95 -3.19 -0.29 12.14
CA SER A 95 -2.78 -1.55 12.80
C SER A 95 -1.67 -2.27 12.01
N ALA A 96 -1.86 -3.52 11.57
CA ALA A 96 -0.92 -4.24 10.70
C ALA A 96 -0.59 -3.48 9.40
N GLY A 97 -1.53 -2.67 8.89
CA GLY A 97 -1.29 -1.76 7.78
C GLY A 97 -0.32 -0.63 8.15
N ALA A 98 -0.41 -0.08 9.36
CA ALA A 98 0.57 0.91 9.84
C ALA A 98 1.95 0.28 10.03
N GLY A 99 2.02 -0.94 10.58
CA GLY A 99 3.27 -1.72 10.64
C GLY A 99 3.85 -2.01 9.26
N SER A 100 2.99 -2.25 8.26
CA SER A 100 3.41 -2.37 6.86
C SER A 100 4.01 -1.06 6.34
N VAL A 101 3.38 0.09 6.60
CA VAL A 101 3.91 1.41 6.22
C VAL A 101 5.28 1.66 6.84
N ASP A 102 5.47 1.33 8.12
CA ASP A 102 6.75 1.49 8.80
C ASP A 102 7.84 0.63 8.15
N VAL A 103 7.55 -0.66 7.93
CA VAL A 103 8.51 -1.59 7.31
C VAL A 103 8.85 -1.18 5.87
N LEU A 104 7.85 -0.74 5.08
CA LEU A 104 8.06 -0.24 3.72
C LEU A 104 8.86 1.07 3.71
N SER A 105 8.72 1.92 4.72
CA SER A 105 9.49 3.16 4.83
C SER A 105 10.96 2.90 5.19
N LEU A 106 11.24 1.78 5.87
CA LEU A 106 12.60 1.35 6.22
C LEU A 106 13.27 0.53 5.11
N SER A 107 12.48 -0.24 4.35
CA SER A 107 13.01 -1.17 3.35
C SER A 107 13.67 -0.44 2.16
N PRO A 108 14.90 -0.83 1.75
CA PRO A 108 15.57 -0.23 0.59
C PRO A 108 14.87 -0.56 -0.74
N HIS A 109 14.00 -1.56 -0.76
CA HIS A 109 13.27 -1.96 -1.97
C HIS A 109 12.07 -1.05 -2.28
N SER A 110 11.59 -0.33 -1.28
CA SER A 110 10.42 0.56 -1.37
C SER A 110 10.79 2.03 -1.13
N ARG A 111 11.69 2.32 -0.19
CA ARG A 111 12.16 3.68 0.12
C ARG A 111 12.86 4.31 -1.08
N GLY A 112 12.48 5.55 -1.42
CA GLY A 112 13.09 6.34 -2.50
C GLY A 112 12.64 5.97 -3.92
N ASN A 113 12.25 4.71 -4.15
CA ASN A 113 11.77 4.25 -5.45
C ASN A 113 10.23 4.32 -5.59
N CYS A 114 9.48 4.17 -4.49
CA CYS A 114 8.03 3.96 -4.59
C CYS A 114 7.18 5.08 -3.95
N PHE A 115 7.64 5.74 -2.87
CA PHE A 115 6.92 6.85 -2.22
C PHE A 115 7.85 7.74 -1.40
N ASN A 116 7.38 8.95 -1.05
CA ASN A 116 8.07 9.84 -0.13
C ASN A 116 7.60 9.50 1.29
N GLY A 117 8.54 9.13 2.16
CA GLY A 117 8.26 8.84 3.58
C GLY A 117 7.76 10.05 4.34
#